data_AF-A0A125YY87-F1
#
_entry.id   AF-A0A125YY87-F1
#
_cell.length_a   1.000
_cell.length_b   1.000
_cell.length_c   1.000
_cell.angle_alpha   90.00
_cell.angle_beta   90.00
_cell.angle_gamma   90.00
#
_symmetry.space_group_name_H-M   'P 1'
#
loop_
_entity.id
_entity.type
_entity.pdbx_description
1 polymer ?
#
loop_
_entity_poly.entity_id
_entity_poly.type
_entity_poly.pdbx_seq_one_letter_code
_entity_poly.pdbx_strand_id
1 'polypeptide(L)'
;MENLILFVAVCVLSLICRSEAFTVGPGSRFCAGQSGLAGSVLPGCSAHAGRGISTSRLDPPSVTSLSSAWRGAKEISGLTESTANPVFDVEKIREILPHRFPFLLVDKVLEFEPGKRAVGVKQISANEDQFNGHFPHRAILPGVLQVEALAQLAGIVALQPPISNGQGNFFFAGVDGVKWKKPVVPGDTLVMEVELTAWKEKFGIAKATGKAFVDGKPAIEVGEMTFALVR
;
A
#
# COMPACT_ATOMS: atom_id res chain seq x y z
N MET A 1 15.12 8.73 -9.69
CA MET A 1 14.52 7.78 -8.73
C MET A 1 12.99 7.82 -8.76
N GLU A 2 12.36 8.93 -9.18
CA GLU A 2 10.91 9.02 -9.51
C GLU A 2 10.43 7.93 -10.50
N ASN A 3 11.33 7.40 -11.31
CA ASN A 3 11.00 6.39 -12.32
C ASN A 3 10.79 4.97 -11.77
N LEU A 4 11.39 4.54 -10.65
CA LEU A 4 11.32 3.12 -10.25
C LEU A 4 9.94 2.75 -9.67
N ILE A 5 9.40 3.59 -8.78
CA ILE A 5 8.05 3.40 -8.22
C ILE A 5 7.00 3.52 -9.33
N LEU A 6 7.18 4.48 -10.25
CA LEU A 6 6.29 4.62 -11.40
C LEU A 6 6.41 3.43 -12.36
N PHE A 7 7.61 2.87 -12.57
CA PHE A 7 7.81 1.73 -13.47
C PHE A 7 7.21 0.43 -12.90
N VAL A 8 7.38 0.16 -11.60
CA VAL A 8 6.73 -1.01 -10.99
C VAL A 8 5.22 -0.81 -10.93
N ALA A 9 4.74 0.40 -10.62
CA ALA A 9 3.32 0.72 -10.72
C ALA A 9 2.79 0.48 -12.14
N VAL A 10 3.51 0.92 -13.18
CA VAL A 10 3.12 0.72 -14.59
C VAL A 10 3.21 -0.75 -15.01
N CYS A 11 4.22 -1.52 -14.58
CA CYS A 11 4.33 -2.95 -14.86
C CYS A 11 3.21 -3.75 -14.20
N VAL A 12 2.95 -3.52 -12.91
CA VAL A 12 1.86 -4.18 -12.18
C VAL A 12 0.50 -3.74 -12.72
N LEU A 13 0.32 -2.46 -13.06
CA LEU A 13 -0.90 -1.96 -13.70
C LEU A 13 -1.10 -2.55 -15.10
N SER A 14 -0.03 -2.77 -15.87
CA SER A 14 -0.10 -3.42 -17.19
C SER A 14 -0.49 -4.90 -17.10
N LEU A 15 -0.10 -5.58 -16.02
CA LEU A 15 -0.53 -6.95 -15.73
C LEU A 15 -2.00 -7.00 -15.31
N ILE A 16 -2.44 -6.05 -14.47
CA ILE A 16 -3.83 -5.95 -14.00
C ILE A 16 -4.79 -5.55 -15.14
N CYS A 17 -4.40 -4.61 -16.02
CA CYS A 17 -5.25 -4.12 -17.11
C CYS A 17 -5.47 -5.13 -18.26
N ARG A 18 -4.84 -6.31 -18.23
CA ARG A 18 -5.08 -7.37 -19.22
C ARG A 18 -6.22 -8.33 -18.83
N SER A 19 -6.67 -8.34 -17.58
CA SER A 19 -7.65 -9.34 -17.12
C SER A 19 -9.10 -8.84 -16.98
N GLU A 20 -9.40 -7.54 -16.86
CA GLU A 20 -10.80 -7.07 -16.82
C GLU A 20 -10.93 -5.56 -17.11
N ALA A 21 -12.00 -5.18 -17.83
CA ALA A 21 -12.34 -3.80 -18.14
C ALA A 21 -12.63 -3.01 -16.85
N PHE A 22 -11.79 -2.01 -16.57
CA PHE A 22 -12.00 -1.04 -15.50
C PHE A 22 -13.28 -0.24 -15.75
N THR A 23 -14.41 -0.73 -15.25
CA THR A 23 -15.67 0.02 -15.27
C THR A 23 -15.69 0.99 -14.09
N VAL A 24 -15.25 2.22 -14.35
CA VAL A 24 -15.56 3.35 -13.48
C VAL A 24 -17.07 3.58 -13.57
N GLY A 25 -17.77 3.49 -12.44
CA GLY A 25 -19.19 3.79 -12.36
C GLY A 25 -19.52 5.17 -12.96
N PRO A 26 -20.70 5.35 -13.56
CA PRO A 26 -21.04 6.58 -14.27
C PRO A 26 -21.23 7.71 -13.25
N GLY A 27 -20.27 8.64 -13.16
CA GLY A 27 -20.43 9.77 -12.23
C GLY A 27 -19.33 10.83 -12.19
N SER A 28 -18.10 10.57 -12.62
CA SER A 28 -17.02 11.57 -12.54
C SER A 28 -16.57 12.04 -13.92
N ARG A 29 -17.11 13.18 -14.37
CA ARG A 29 -16.54 13.95 -15.48
C ARG A 29 -15.21 14.57 -15.02
N PHE A 30 -14.09 14.01 -15.47
CA PHE A 30 -12.81 14.69 -15.42
C PHE A 30 -12.73 15.67 -16.59
N CYS A 31 -12.80 16.96 -16.31
CA CYS A 31 -12.47 18.00 -17.28
C CYS A 31 -10.96 18.00 -17.51
N ALA A 32 -10.54 17.49 -18.67
CA ALA A 32 -9.19 17.70 -19.18
C ALA A 32 -9.03 19.18 -19.59
N GLY A 33 -8.34 19.96 -18.74
CA GLY A 33 -7.91 21.30 -19.09
C GLY A 33 -6.65 21.24 -19.95
N GLN A 34 -6.78 21.52 -21.24
CA GLN A 34 -5.68 21.70 -22.17
C GLN A 34 -4.82 22.91 -21.77
N SER A 35 -3.52 22.73 -21.62
CA SER A 35 -2.55 23.81 -21.51
C SER A 35 -2.18 24.32 -22.91
N GLY A 36 -2.71 25.49 -23.27
CA GLY A 36 -2.34 26.26 -24.46
C GLY A 36 -1.71 27.60 -24.08
N LEU A 37 -0.65 27.96 -24.79
CA LEU A 37 0.28 29.06 -24.58
C LEU A 37 -0.30 30.48 -24.84
N ALA A 38 0.43 31.46 -24.29
CA ALA A 38 0.65 32.84 -24.78
C ALA A 38 -0.32 33.97 -24.40
N GLY A 39 0.19 34.87 -23.53
CA GLY A 39 0.33 36.32 -23.75
C GLY A 39 -0.88 37.15 -24.17
N SER A 40 -1.41 37.96 -23.25
CA SER A 40 -1.59 39.40 -23.47
C SER A 40 -2.03 40.09 -22.17
N VAL A 41 -1.36 41.21 -21.88
CA VAL A 41 -1.65 42.11 -20.77
C VAL A 41 -2.87 42.95 -21.16
N LEU A 42 -3.94 42.89 -20.37
CA LEU A 42 -5.07 43.82 -20.49
C LEU A 42 -4.98 44.90 -19.39
N PRO A 43 -5.06 46.19 -19.75
CA PRO A 43 -5.04 47.30 -18.80
C PRO A 43 -6.47 47.55 -18.30
N GLY A 44 -6.67 47.47 -16.98
CA GLY A 44 -8.00 47.73 -16.41
C GLY A 44 -8.14 47.36 -14.93
N CYS A 45 -7.11 47.54 -14.10
CA CYS A 45 -7.26 47.41 -12.65
C CYS A 45 -7.73 48.75 -12.06
N SER A 46 -9.05 48.89 -11.89
CA SER A 46 -9.60 49.84 -10.93
C SER A 46 -9.52 49.21 -9.53
N ALA A 47 -8.90 49.92 -8.59
CA ALA A 47 -8.72 49.49 -7.22
C ALA A 47 -10.09 49.36 -6.51
N HIS A 48 -10.57 48.13 -6.33
CA HIS A 48 -11.65 47.86 -5.40
C HIS A 48 -11.09 47.68 -3.99
N ALA A 49 -11.52 48.58 -3.11
CA ALA A 49 -11.22 48.61 -1.69
C ALA A 49 -11.36 47.21 -1.05
N GLY A 50 -10.35 46.85 -0.26
CA GLY A 50 -10.24 45.56 0.38
C GLY A 50 -11.46 45.24 1.23
N ARG A 51 -12.17 44.17 0.87
CA ARG A 51 -12.99 43.43 1.83
C ARG A 51 -12.01 42.67 2.71
N GLY A 52 -11.91 43.07 3.97
CA GLY A 52 -11.15 42.34 4.97
C GLY A 52 -11.54 40.86 4.92
N ILE A 53 -10.57 39.99 4.66
CA ILE A 53 -10.74 38.56 4.88
C ILE A 53 -10.95 38.43 6.38
N SER A 54 -12.19 38.17 6.79
CA SER A 54 -12.53 37.76 8.15
C SER A 54 -11.66 36.54 8.45
N THR A 55 -10.64 36.73 9.26
CA THR A 55 -9.95 35.64 9.94
C THR A 55 -10.91 35.12 10.99
N SER A 56 -11.98 34.44 10.57
CA SER A 56 -12.75 33.61 11.49
C SER A 56 -11.73 32.61 12.02
N ARG A 57 -11.25 32.86 13.25
CA ARG A 57 -10.52 31.86 14.03
C ARG A 57 -11.29 30.57 13.82
N LEU A 58 -10.65 29.57 13.24
CA LEU A 58 -11.24 28.24 13.20
C LEU A 58 -11.46 27.89 14.67
N ASP A 59 -12.71 27.95 15.11
CA ASP A 59 -13.04 27.57 16.47
C ASP A 59 -12.53 26.14 16.64
N PRO A 60 -11.79 25.85 17.73
CA PRO A 60 -11.34 24.50 17.98
C PRO A 60 -12.56 23.58 17.92
N PRO A 61 -12.43 22.40 17.29
CA PRO A 61 -13.57 21.51 17.08
C PRO A 61 -14.30 21.32 18.41
N SER A 62 -15.61 21.61 18.41
CA SER A 62 -16.44 21.52 19.61
C SER A 62 -16.27 20.14 20.20
N VAL A 63 -15.66 20.07 21.39
CA VAL A 63 -15.28 18.84 22.09
C VAL A 63 -16.53 18.20 22.70
N THR A 64 -17.50 17.86 21.87
CA THR A 64 -18.77 17.31 22.34
C THR A 64 -18.60 15.80 22.47
N SER A 65 -18.37 15.40 23.73
CA SER A 65 -18.39 14.06 24.32
C SER A 65 -17.41 13.01 23.77
N LEU A 66 -16.14 13.12 24.16
CA LEU A 66 -15.33 11.93 24.43
C LEU A 66 -15.44 11.61 25.93
N SER A 67 -16.41 10.78 26.30
CA SER A 67 -16.43 10.15 27.62
C SER A 67 -15.40 9.03 27.65
N SER A 68 -14.18 9.33 28.08
CA SER A 68 -13.31 8.40 28.82
C SER A 68 -12.18 9.21 29.46
N ALA A 69 -11.81 8.86 30.69
CA ALA A 69 -10.69 9.48 31.39
C ALA A 69 -9.41 9.43 30.52
N TRP A 70 -8.54 10.42 30.68
CA TRP A 70 -7.22 10.43 30.03
C TRP A 70 -6.43 9.16 30.40
N ARG A 71 -6.26 8.26 29.42
CA ARG A 71 -5.60 6.95 29.59
C ARG A 71 -4.07 7.05 29.67
N GLY A 72 -3.49 8.12 29.13
CA GLY A 72 -2.05 8.34 29.08
C GLY A 72 -1.30 7.40 28.11
N ALA A 73 -0.07 7.77 27.75
CA ALA A 73 0.71 7.08 26.72
C ALA A 73 1.00 5.61 27.06
N LYS A 74 1.23 5.30 28.35
CA LYS A 74 1.55 3.94 28.82
C LYS A 74 0.43 2.95 28.53
N GLU A 75 -0.81 3.31 28.85
CA GLU A 75 -1.96 2.43 28.67
C GLU A 75 -2.26 2.23 27.18
N ILE A 76 -2.22 3.31 26.39
CA ILE A 76 -2.45 3.25 24.94
C ILE A 76 -1.39 2.40 24.24
N SER A 77 -0.10 2.56 24.60
CA SER A 77 0.99 1.76 24.04
C SER A 77 0.83 0.27 24.36
N GLY A 78 0.29 -0.07 25.53
CA GLY A 78 0.04 -1.46 25.94
C GLY A 78 -0.92 -2.21 25.02
N LEU A 79 -1.82 -1.51 24.32
CA LEU A 79 -2.78 -2.12 23.39
C LEU A 79 -2.11 -2.77 22.17
N THR A 80 -0.86 -2.42 21.89
CA THR A 80 -0.10 -2.92 20.73
C THR A 80 0.89 -4.04 21.08
N GLU A 81 0.98 -4.44 22.35
CA GLU A 81 1.98 -5.38 22.85
C GLU A 81 1.96 -6.73 22.12
N SER A 82 0.78 -7.25 21.81
CA SER A 82 0.62 -8.52 21.05
C SER A 82 1.21 -8.46 19.63
N THR A 83 1.39 -7.25 19.08
CA THR A 83 2.02 -7.02 17.77
C THR A 83 3.48 -6.59 17.88
N ALA A 84 4.00 -6.41 19.08
CA ALA A 84 5.34 -5.89 19.34
C ALA A 84 6.45 -6.94 19.19
N ASN A 85 6.12 -8.23 19.32
CA ASN A 85 7.06 -9.34 19.20
C ASN A 85 6.84 -10.11 17.88
N PRO A 86 7.47 -9.69 16.77
CA PRO A 86 7.29 -10.36 15.49
C PRO A 86 8.08 -11.67 15.41
N VAL A 87 7.60 -12.61 14.61
CA VAL A 87 8.35 -13.81 14.20
C VAL A 87 9.55 -13.41 13.35
N PHE A 88 9.35 -12.48 12.41
CA PHE A 88 10.43 -11.86 11.64
C PHE A 88 10.36 -10.34 11.77
N ASP A 89 11.44 -9.73 12.26
CA ASP A 89 11.64 -8.29 12.19
C ASP A 89 12.18 -7.86 10.81
N VAL A 90 12.35 -6.56 10.62
CA VAL A 90 12.80 -5.98 9.36
C VAL A 90 14.19 -6.46 8.94
N GLU A 91 15.10 -6.71 9.89
CA GLU A 91 16.45 -7.17 9.57
C GLU A 91 16.41 -8.62 9.08
N LYS A 92 15.60 -9.47 9.73
CA LYS A 92 15.39 -10.83 9.24
C LYS A 92 14.72 -10.85 7.87
N ILE A 93 13.76 -9.97 7.63
CA ILE A 93 13.12 -9.83 6.32
C ILE A 93 14.14 -9.43 5.25
N ARG A 94 15.09 -8.55 5.56
CA ARG A 94 16.14 -8.11 4.62
C ARG A 94 17.14 -9.21 4.26
N GLU A 95 17.36 -10.18 5.14
CA GLU A 95 18.15 -11.37 4.83
C GLU A 95 17.44 -12.28 3.82
N ILE A 96 16.10 -12.34 3.87
CA ILE A 96 15.28 -13.22 3.04
C ILE A 96 14.98 -12.58 1.69
N LEU A 97 14.52 -11.32 1.69
CA LEU A 97 14.11 -10.60 0.50
C LEU A 97 15.25 -9.75 -0.07
N PRO A 98 15.41 -9.70 -1.40
CA PRO A 98 16.38 -8.80 -2.04
C PRO A 98 15.92 -7.33 -2.05
N HIS A 99 14.64 -7.05 -1.78
CA HIS A 99 14.05 -5.71 -1.82
C HIS A 99 14.69 -4.76 -0.81
N ARG A 100 14.92 -3.50 -1.22
CA ARG A 100 15.47 -2.43 -0.39
C ARG A 100 14.68 -1.15 -0.59
N PHE A 101 14.93 -0.13 0.23
CA PHE A 101 14.32 1.19 0.08
C PHE A 101 14.49 1.71 -1.36
N PRO A 102 13.44 2.31 -1.98
CA PRO A 102 12.11 2.62 -1.45
C PRO A 102 11.05 1.52 -1.72
N PHE A 103 11.45 0.26 -1.88
CA PHE A 103 10.59 -0.81 -2.38
C PHE A 103 10.54 -2.08 -1.53
N LEU A 104 11.02 -2.03 -0.29
CA LEU A 104 10.75 -3.06 0.72
C LEU A 104 9.50 -2.64 1.50
N LEU A 105 8.41 -3.39 1.38
CA LEU A 105 7.07 -2.98 1.82
C LEU A 105 6.48 -3.89 2.92
N VAL A 106 7.31 -4.74 3.53
CA VAL A 106 6.93 -5.59 4.67
C VAL A 106 7.82 -5.21 5.85
N ASP A 107 7.22 -4.70 6.92
CA ASP A 107 7.97 -4.22 8.09
C ASP A 107 8.20 -5.32 9.13
N LYS A 108 7.23 -6.22 9.27
CA LYS A 108 7.30 -7.36 10.20
C LYS A 108 6.37 -8.49 9.80
N VAL A 109 6.70 -9.72 10.22
CA VAL A 109 5.86 -10.92 10.13
C VAL A 109 5.42 -11.33 11.53
N LEU A 110 4.12 -11.44 11.75
CA LEU A 110 3.51 -11.77 13.04
C LEU A 110 3.19 -13.26 13.17
N GLU A 111 2.76 -13.90 12.08
CA GLU A 111 2.52 -15.35 12.02
C GLU A 111 3.19 -15.93 10.79
N PHE A 112 3.75 -17.13 10.92
CA PHE A 112 4.47 -17.78 9.84
C PHE A 112 4.31 -19.30 9.92
N GLU A 113 3.82 -19.90 8.85
CA GLU A 113 3.80 -21.35 8.64
C GLU A 113 4.62 -21.68 7.38
N PRO A 114 5.81 -22.30 7.52
CA PRO A 114 6.74 -22.53 6.41
C PRO A 114 6.08 -23.23 5.22
N GLY A 115 6.29 -22.66 4.02
CA GLY A 115 5.75 -23.20 2.77
C GLY A 115 4.23 -23.12 2.60
N LYS A 116 3.51 -22.48 3.52
CA LYS A 116 2.04 -22.40 3.48
C LYS A 116 1.49 -21.00 3.57
N ARG A 117 1.77 -20.25 4.65
CA ARG A 117 1.11 -18.95 4.86
C ARG A 117 1.89 -18.03 5.80
N ALA A 118 1.58 -16.75 5.74
CA ALA A 118 2.12 -15.76 6.65
C ALA A 118 1.13 -14.62 6.90
N VAL A 119 1.23 -14.03 8.09
CA VAL A 119 0.60 -12.75 8.43
C VAL A 119 1.69 -11.71 8.64
N GLY A 120 1.68 -10.65 7.85
CA GLY A 120 2.66 -9.57 7.87
C GLY A 120 2.01 -8.22 8.10
N VAL A 121 2.84 -7.20 8.36
CA VAL A 121 2.39 -5.83 8.58
C VAL A 121 3.19 -4.88 7.69
N LYS A 122 2.46 -3.94 7.09
CA LYS A 122 2.99 -2.73 6.50
C LYS A 122 2.44 -1.52 7.24
N GLN A 123 3.32 -0.72 7.82
CA GLN A 123 3.01 0.57 8.44
C GLN A 123 2.91 1.63 7.35
N ILE A 124 1.85 2.44 7.42
CA ILE A 124 1.61 3.47 6.42
C ILE A 124 1.93 4.83 7.03
N SER A 125 2.99 5.45 6.54
CA SER A 125 3.50 6.72 7.07
C SER A 125 3.35 7.84 6.06
N ALA A 126 3.00 9.03 6.52
CA ALA A 126 2.96 10.23 5.67
C ALA A 126 4.36 10.57 5.10
N ASN A 127 5.42 10.02 5.68
CA ASN A 127 6.81 10.23 5.29
C ASN A 127 7.32 9.21 4.25
N GLU A 128 6.44 8.54 3.51
CA GLU A 128 6.83 7.69 2.37
C GLU A 128 6.76 8.46 1.04
N ASP A 129 7.77 8.29 0.18
CA ASP A 129 7.95 9.08 -1.05
C ASP A 129 6.74 9.11 -1.98
N GLN A 130 5.99 8.00 -2.07
CA GLN A 130 4.83 7.91 -2.96
C GLN A 130 3.70 8.89 -2.61
N PHE A 131 3.61 9.37 -1.36
CA PHE A 131 2.53 10.28 -0.94
C PHE A 131 2.70 11.70 -1.46
N ASN A 132 3.92 12.09 -1.86
CA ASN A 132 4.16 13.37 -2.53
C ASN A 132 3.41 13.47 -3.87
N GLY A 133 3.24 12.33 -4.56
CA GLY A 133 2.60 12.26 -5.87
C GLY A 133 1.21 11.61 -5.88
N HIS A 134 0.82 10.88 -4.84
CA HIS A 134 -0.40 10.07 -4.86
C HIS A 134 -1.30 10.31 -3.62
N PHE A 135 -2.05 11.40 -3.56
CA PHE A 135 -2.05 12.58 -4.43
C PHE A 135 -1.67 13.81 -3.58
N PRO A 136 -1.13 14.89 -4.18
CA PRO A 136 -0.59 16.05 -3.42
C PRO A 136 -1.54 16.67 -2.38
N HIS A 137 -2.87 16.63 -2.63
CA HIS A 137 -3.88 17.16 -1.72
C HIS A 137 -4.67 16.08 -0.97
N ARG A 138 -4.37 14.81 -1.23
CA ARG A 138 -5.03 13.65 -0.64
C ARG A 138 -4.13 12.43 -0.72
N ALA A 139 -3.30 12.25 0.31
CA ALA A 139 -2.41 11.10 0.43
C ALA A 139 -3.21 9.79 0.52
N ILE A 140 -3.03 8.90 -0.45
CA ILE A 140 -3.65 7.57 -0.53
C ILE A 140 -2.58 6.58 -0.96
N LEU A 141 -2.45 5.45 -0.29
CA LEU A 141 -1.47 4.45 -0.68
C LEU A 141 -1.87 3.87 -2.05
N PRO A 142 -0.99 3.92 -3.08
CA PRO A 142 -1.30 3.34 -4.37
C PRO A 142 -1.73 1.87 -4.25
N GLY A 143 -2.85 1.51 -4.89
CA GLY A 143 -3.41 0.16 -4.81
C GLY A 143 -2.45 -0.93 -5.26
N VAL A 144 -1.59 -0.63 -6.23
CA VAL A 144 -0.52 -1.52 -6.71
C VAL A 144 0.55 -1.80 -5.65
N LEU A 145 0.85 -0.85 -4.75
CA LEU A 145 1.80 -1.08 -3.65
C LEU A 145 1.22 -1.96 -2.54
N GLN A 146 -0.11 -2.09 -2.47
CA GLN A 146 -0.76 -3.07 -1.59
C GLN A 146 -0.60 -4.49 -2.16
N VAL A 147 -0.78 -4.65 -3.49
CA VAL A 147 -0.53 -5.92 -4.19
C VAL A 147 0.95 -6.31 -4.07
N GLU A 148 1.86 -5.37 -4.26
CA GLU A 148 3.30 -5.60 -4.11
C GLU A 148 3.67 -6.04 -2.69
N ALA A 149 3.10 -5.41 -1.66
CA ALA A 149 3.39 -5.80 -0.27
C ALA A 149 2.90 -7.23 0.03
N LEU A 150 1.74 -7.62 -0.49
CA LEU A 150 1.25 -9.02 -0.45
C LEU A 150 2.19 -9.96 -1.22
N ALA A 151 2.67 -9.54 -2.39
CA ALA A 151 3.59 -10.31 -3.21
C ALA A 151 4.93 -10.56 -2.50
N GLN A 152 5.49 -9.54 -1.83
CA GLN A 152 6.70 -9.67 -1.01
C GLN A 152 6.49 -10.61 0.18
N LEU A 153 5.34 -10.51 0.86
CA LEU A 153 5.01 -11.43 1.95
C LEU A 153 4.89 -12.88 1.46
N ALA A 154 4.28 -13.11 0.29
CA ALA A 154 4.25 -14.44 -0.33
C ALA A 154 5.65 -14.92 -0.73
N GLY A 155 6.51 -14.01 -1.19
CA GLY A 155 7.93 -14.26 -1.44
C GLY A 155 8.69 -14.72 -0.20
N ILE A 156 8.41 -14.14 0.98
CA ILE A 156 8.97 -14.62 2.25
C ILE A 156 8.58 -16.08 2.50
N VAL A 157 7.32 -16.47 2.25
CA VAL A 157 6.88 -17.86 2.41
C VAL A 157 7.57 -18.78 1.41
N ALA A 158 7.66 -18.36 0.14
CA ALA A 158 8.20 -19.17 -0.94
C ALA A 158 9.74 -19.30 -0.93
N LEU A 159 10.46 -18.32 -0.38
CA LEU A 159 11.91 -18.36 -0.28
C LEU A 159 12.41 -19.20 0.91
N GLN A 160 11.54 -19.66 1.80
CA GLN A 160 11.94 -20.47 2.94
C GLN A 160 11.77 -21.98 2.63
N PRO A 161 12.42 -22.87 3.41
CA PRO A 161 12.13 -24.30 3.36
C PRO A 161 10.63 -24.56 3.57
N PRO A 162 10.02 -25.53 2.87
CA PRO A 162 10.65 -26.51 1.96
C PRO A 162 10.76 -26.08 0.49
N ILE A 163 10.46 -24.83 0.12
CA ILE A 163 10.24 -24.43 -1.28
C ILE A 163 11.54 -24.11 -2.02
N SER A 164 12.24 -23.04 -1.64
CA SER A 164 13.49 -22.65 -2.31
C SER A 164 14.72 -22.64 -1.42
N ASN A 165 14.55 -22.76 -0.09
CA ASN A 165 15.65 -22.78 0.89
C ASN A 165 16.61 -21.58 0.73
N GLY A 166 16.07 -20.40 0.46
CA GLY A 166 16.80 -19.14 0.31
C GLY A 166 17.49 -18.96 -1.04
N GLN A 167 17.27 -19.86 -2.00
CA GLN A 167 17.93 -19.81 -3.30
C GLN A 167 17.02 -19.25 -4.39
N GLY A 168 17.61 -18.48 -5.31
CA GLY A 168 16.93 -17.89 -6.46
C GLY A 168 16.14 -16.62 -6.14
N ASN A 169 15.52 -16.06 -7.18
CA ASN A 169 14.66 -14.88 -7.10
C ASN A 169 13.27 -15.24 -7.61
N PHE A 170 12.24 -14.84 -6.87
CA PHE A 170 10.86 -14.92 -7.36
C PHE A 170 10.50 -13.65 -8.12
N PHE A 171 10.15 -13.82 -9.39
CA PHE A 171 9.59 -12.76 -10.22
C PHE A 171 8.07 -12.80 -10.18
N PHE A 172 7.46 -11.62 -10.07
CA PHE A 172 6.01 -11.47 -10.14
C PHE A 172 5.55 -11.65 -11.59
N ALA A 173 4.86 -12.75 -11.89
CA ALA A 173 4.49 -13.13 -13.25
C ALA A 173 3.07 -12.72 -13.63
N GLY A 174 2.17 -12.59 -12.64
CA GLY A 174 0.78 -12.19 -12.89
C GLY A 174 -0.04 -12.09 -11.62
N VAL A 175 -1.18 -11.41 -11.73
CA VAL A 175 -2.15 -11.26 -10.65
C VAL A 175 -3.56 -11.29 -11.22
N ASP A 176 -4.48 -11.91 -10.50
CA ASP A 176 -5.88 -12.03 -10.88
C ASP A 176 -6.83 -11.80 -9.69
N GLY A 177 -8.04 -11.32 -9.99
CA GLY A 177 -9.10 -11.12 -9.02
C GLY A 177 -8.80 -10.06 -7.95
N VAL A 178 -8.10 -8.97 -8.29
CA VAL A 178 -7.79 -7.88 -7.34
C VAL A 178 -9.03 -7.03 -7.05
N LYS A 179 -9.37 -6.86 -5.77
CA LYS A 179 -10.50 -6.04 -5.31
C LYS A 179 -10.04 -5.09 -4.21
N TRP A 180 -10.02 -3.79 -4.50
CA TRP A 180 -9.81 -2.74 -3.49
C TRP A 180 -11.15 -2.36 -2.85
N LYS A 181 -11.23 -2.44 -1.52
CA LYS A 181 -12.46 -2.22 -0.75
C LYS A 181 -12.44 -0.87 -0.02
N LYS A 182 -11.28 -0.49 0.53
CA LYS A 182 -11.08 0.73 1.33
C LYS A 182 -9.79 1.43 0.88
N PRO A 183 -9.78 2.75 0.67
CA PRO A 183 -8.55 3.52 0.52
C PRO A 183 -7.71 3.41 1.80
N VAL A 184 -6.43 3.11 1.64
CA VAL A 184 -5.46 3.05 2.74
C VAL A 184 -4.72 4.40 2.79
N VAL A 185 -4.58 4.98 3.97
CA VAL A 185 -4.06 6.35 4.17
C VAL A 185 -2.96 6.39 5.24
N PRO A 186 -2.13 7.45 5.30
CA PRO A 186 -1.17 7.63 6.39
C PRO A 186 -1.80 7.49 7.77
N GLY A 187 -1.13 6.74 8.65
CA GLY A 187 -1.59 6.41 9.99
C GLY A 187 -2.27 5.03 10.10
N ASP A 188 -2.68 4.45 8.97
CA ASP A 188 -3.22 3.08 8.96
C ASP A 188 -2.11 2.05 9.23
N THR A 189 -2.48 0.95 9.88
CA THR A 189 -1.68 -0.28 9.91
C THR A 189 -2.31 -1.30 8.97
N LEU A 190 -1.63 -1.61 7.87
CA LEU A 190 -2.09 -2.60 6.90
C LEU A 190 -1.60 -4.00 7.33
N VAL A 191 -2.52 -4.80 7.88
CA VAL A 191 -2.25 -6.19 8.28
C VAL A 191 -2.60 -7.10 7.11
N MET A 192 -1.61 -7.86 6.63
CA MET A 192 -1.65 -8.64 5.40
C MET A 192 -1.61 -10.12 5.73
N GLU A 193 -2.39 -10.93 5.02
CA GLU A 193 -2.38 -12.39 5.10
C GLU A 193 -2.21 -12.96 3.69
N VAL A 194 -1.32 -13.93 3.54
CA VAL A 194 -1.08 -14.65 2.29
C VAL A 194 -1.05 -16.15 2.54
N GLU A 195 -1.49 -16.90 1.54
CA GLU A 195 -1.47 -18.36 1.54
C GLU A 195 -0.99 -18.87 0.18
N LEU A 196 0.01 -19.74 0.17
CA LEU A 196 0.47 -20.44 -1.02
C LEU A 196 -0.53 -21.54 -1.38
N THR A 197 -1.13 -21.39 -2.55
CA THR A 197 -2.15 -22.33 -3.05
C THR A 197 -1.54 -23.43 -3.92
N ALA A 198 -0.37 -23.18 -4.53
CA ALA A 198 0.34 -24.19 -5.30
C ALA A 198 1.85 -23.92 -5.37
N TRP A 199 2.63 -25.00 -5.36
CA TRP A 199 4.05 -25.00 -5.72
C TRP A 199 4.31 -26.07 -6.79
N LYS A 200 4.74 -25.64 -7.98
CA LYS A 200 5.07 -26.50 -9.12
C LYS A 200 6.57 -26.47 -9.38
N GLU A 201 7.31 -27.23 -8.59
CA GLU A 201 8.78 -27.25 -8.59
C GLU A 201 9.39 -27.44 -9.99
N LYS A 202 8.83 -28.35 -10.80
CA LYS A 202 9.31 -28.64 -12.17
C LYS A 202 9.33 -27.40 -13.07
N PHE A 203 8.41 -26.46 -12.87
CA PHE A 203 8.28 -25.24 -13.66
C PHE A 203 8.78 -24.00 -12.90
N GLY A 204 9.16 -24.15 -11.62
CA GLY A 204 9.46 -23.03 -10.74
C GLY A 204 8.27 -22.10 -10.50
N ILE A 205 7.03 -22.56 -10.62
CA ILE A 205 5.85 -21.68 -10.48
C ILE A 205 5.24 -21.82 -9.09
N ALA A 206 5.10 -20.72 -8.38
CA ALA A 206 4.31 -20.62 -7.15
C ALA A 206 3.04 -19.81 -7.40
N LYS A 207 1.96 -20.18 -6.70
CA LYS A 207 0.71 -19.43 -6.68
C LYS A 207 0.32 -19.12 -5.24
N ALA A 208 -0.26 -17.95 -5.02
CA ALA A 208 -0.70 -17.51 -3.71
C ALA A 208 -2.00 -16.70 -3.78
N THR A 209 -2.81 -16.76 -2.73
CA THR A 209 -3.90 -15.82 -2.47
C THR A 209 -3.44 -14.76 -1.47
N GLY A 210 -4.08 -13.59 -1.46
CA GLY A 210 -3.75 -12.54 -0.51
C GLY A 210 -4.96 -11.71 -0.07
N LYS A 211 -4.94 -11.23 1.16
CA LYS A 211 -5.93 -10.27 1.68
C LYS A 211 -5.27 -9.36 2.70
N ALA A 212 -5.76 -8.14 2.85
CA ALA A 212 -5.28 -7.24 3.89
C ALA A 212 -6.41 -6.43 4.53
N PHE A 213 -6.18 -6.04 5.77
CA PHE A 213 -7.14 -5.38 6.64
C PHE A 213 -6.54 -4.13 7.27
N VAL A 214 -7.41 -3.17 7.56
CA VAL A 214 -7.11 -1.99 8.39
C VAL A 214 -8.24 -1.87 9.42
N ASP A 215 -7.88 -1.82 10.71
CA ASP A 215 -8.84 -1.79 11.83
C ASP A 215 -9.87 -2.95 11.78
N GLY A 216 -9.43 -4.13 11.34
CA GLY A 216 -10.28 -5.32 11.18
C GLY A 216 -11.23 -5.27 9.97
N LYS A 217 -11.19 -4.22 9.15
CA LYS A 217 -12.02 -4.10 7.94
C LYS A 217 -11.20 -4.45 6.69
N PRO A 218 -11.79 -5.15 5.71
CA PRO A 218 -11.06 -5.52 4.49
C PRO A 218 -10.65 -4.27 3.71
N ALA A 219 -9.39 -4.20 3.32
CA ALA A 219 -8.80 -3.14 2.51
C ALA A 219 -8.56 -3.59 1.07
N ILE A 220 -7.98 -4.78 0.90
CA ILE A 220 -7.71 -5.40 -0.41
C ILE A 220 -7.88 -6.92 -0.32
N GLU A 221 -8.37 -7.52 -1.41
CA GLU A 221 -8.40 -8.96 -1.65
C GLU A 221 -7.74 -9.24 -3.02
N VAL A 222 -6.96 -10.30 -3.10
CA VAL A 222 -6.30 -10.77 -4.33
C VAL A 222 -6.60 -12.26 -4.48
N GLY A 223 -7.28 -12.62 -5.56
CA GLY A 223 -7.69 -13.99 -5.84
C GLY A 223 -6.51 -14.90 -6.15
N GLU A 224 -5.58 -14.46 -6.99
CA GLU A 224 -4.37 -15.23 -7.31
C GLU A 224 -3.20 -14.30 -7.63
N MET A 225 -2.03 -14.60 -7.08
CA MET A 225 -0.73 -14.06 -7.47
C MET A 225 0.11 -15.22 -7.99
N THR A 226 0.72 -15.05 -9.16
CA THR A 226 1.61 -16.05 -9.78
C THR A 226 3.04 -15.55 -9.76
N PHE A 227 3.95 -16.41 -9.30
CA PHE A 227 5.38 -16.14 -9.19
C PHE A 227 6.19 -17.18 -9.96
N ALA A 228 7.28 -16.74 -10.56
CA ALA A 228 8.25 -17.60 -11.24
C ALA A 228 9.59 -17.54 -10.50
N LEU A 229 10.05 -18.69 -9.99
CA LEU A 229 11.38 -18.86 -9.42
C LEU A 229 12.40 -18.95 -10.55
N VAL A 230 13.36 -18.02 -10.53
CA VAL A 230 14.53 -18.03 -11.39
C VAL A 230 15.74 -18.30 -10.50
N ARG A 231 16.50 -19.36 -10.82
CA ARG A 231 17.72 -19.77 -10.10
C ARG A 231 18.96 -19.21 -10.76
#